data_AF-A0A834CH97-F1
#
_entry.id   AF-A0A834CH97-F1
#
_cell.length_a   1.000
_cell.length_b   1.000
_cell.length_c   1.000
_cell.angle_alpha   90.00
_cell.angle_beta   90.00
_cell.angle_gamma   90.00
#
_symmetry.space_group_name_H-M   'P 1'
#
loop_
_entity.id
_entity.type
_entity.pdbx_description
1 polymer ?
#
loop_
_entity_poly.entity_id
_entity_poly.type
_entity_poly.pdbx_seq_one_letter_code
_entity_poly.pdbx_strand_id
1 'polypeptide(L)'
;MEDVLGKLHAAEIRVKELEEKDAILAQQTQDQDRETKEQKAEMMALRSQLEKSNQELEALKSRLEDVQNQGNNQANKVGEISSQLEEKQQEVLTLQQSLLTTKQKNETLEQEFEALKQKLTDSTDEKTKSAQILQEKLEILHQKENECTSLTTELESHKSQLAGMERKLKAGDEKLEQLLKDKNKLENDISEMMKASGDSSVQLTKMNEDLMQKERRLEELQNQLAEEKEKVAQANEMLKQEQSNKEQQMKETRDAHLDEISSLQENITALEKNVAQKDALVEELKASQEKSLSQASALHAKELEKLQTQVDKLNQELSSSKEKTEQLEKTVSELQPYKEKSQCLSAELDSCKHDVEHLSEKVENQALDLERKGKEFQEIQTKKDHLEKQLLEMQNKLCAHESSYKELLAQNENLLTTRDELSKQHEELLTIKKSSSEEIISKNQELEELKLLLQKTQTENKELQKSKTEQLAQIDKLEAKDAEKNDLILKLQQDSKQIEAKNKQLHEDYKNVSKEKKNLEEAFGENKSNLTKEIENLVCERDSIRETLKSA
;
A
#
# COMPACT_ATOMS: atom_id res chain seq x y z
N MET A 1 88.31 -187.49 117.04
CA MET A 1 89.14 -186.58 116.21
C MET A 1 88.25 -185.80 115.23
N GLU A 2 87.24 -186.43 114.61
CA GLU A 2 86.26 -185.78 113.71
C GLU A 2 85.61 -184.50 114.28
N ASP A 3 85.24 -184.49 115.57
CA ASP A 3 84.65 -183.33 116.26
C ASP A 3 85.50 -182.03 116.19
N VAL A 4 86.82 -182.13 115.98
CA VAL A 4 87.70 -180.97 115.79
C VAL A 4 87.64 -180.45 114.35
N LEU A 5 87.57 -181.35 113.35
CA LEU A 5 87.51 -180.99 111.94
C LEU A 5 86.17 -180.30 111.57
N GLY A 6 85.06 -180.77 112.13
CA GLY A 6 83.74 -180.14 111.93
C GLY A 6 83.69 -178.69 112.43
N LYS A 7 84.44 -178.36 113.49
CA LYS A 7 84.49 -177.00 114.07
C LYS A 7 85.36 -176.04 113.26
N LEU A 8 86.40 -176.53 112.58
CA LEU A 8 87.21 -175.71 111.68
C LEU A 8 86.43 -175.31 110.43
N HIS A 9 85.72 -176.24 109.80
CA HIS A 9 84.95 -175.96 108.59
C HIS A 9 83.79 -174.97 108.85
N ALA A 10 83.15 -175.05 110.02
CA ALA A 10 82.13 -174.09 110.44
C ALA A 10 82.68 -172.67 110.69
N ALA A 11 83.97 -172.52 111.01
CA ALA A 11 84.62 -171.22 111.11
C ALA A 11 85.00 -170.66 109.72
N GLU A 12 85.49 -171.51 108.82
CA GLU A 12 85.86 -171.15 107.45
C GLU A 12 84.67 -170.62 106.63
N ILE A 13 83.50 -171.24 106.77
CA ILE A 13 82.25 -170.75 106.14
C ILE A 13 81.89 -169.34 106.67
N ARG A 14 82.00 -169.11 107.99
CA ARG A 14 81.70 -167.82 108.60
C ARG A 14 82.62 -166.67 108.18
N VAL A 15 83.89 -166.96 107.86
CA VAL A 15 84.79 -165.93 107.33
C VAL A 15 84.31 -165.48 105.95
N LYS A 16 83.98 -166.40 105.05
CA LYS A 16 83.43 -166.08 103.72
C LYS A 16 82.10 -165.33 103.81
N GLU A 17 81.21 -165.72 104.70
CA GLU A 17 79.95 -165.01 104.97
C GLU A 17 80.13 -163.57 105.50
N LEU A 18 81.33 -163.20 105.98
CA LEU A 18 81.66 -161.84 106.42
C LEU A 18 82.40 -161.06 105.33
N GLU A 19 83.37 -161.68 104.66
CA GLU A 19 84.07 -161.10 103.50
C GLU A 19 83.08 -160.70 102.38
N GLU A 20 82.07 -161.53 102.13
CA GLU A 20 81.00 -161.23 101.17
C GLU A 20 80.08 -160.09 101.62
N LYS A 21 79.87 -159.90 102.94
CA LYS A 21 79.10 -158.76 103.47
C LYS A 21 79.88 -157.46 103.43
N ASP A 22 81.17 -157.48 103.72
CA ASP A 22 82.03 -156.30 103.60
C ASP A 22 82.16 -155.85 102.14
N ALA A 23 82.21 -156.80 101.19
CA ALA A 23 82.14 -156.49 99.75
C ALA A 23 80.80 -155.82 99.35
N ILE A 24 79.67 -156.33 99.86
CA ILE A 24 78.34 -155.74 99.61
C ILE A 24 78.24 -154.34 100.21
N LEU A 25 78.72 -154.11 101.43
CA LEU A 25 78.72 -152.80 102.09
C LEU A 25 79.63 -151.79 101.39
N ALA A 26 80.80 -152.22 100.91
CA ALA A 26 81.70 -151.38 100.11
C ALA A 26 81.02 -150.93 98.81
N GLN A 27 80.41 -151.85 98.06
CA GLN A 27 79.65 -151.54 96.85
C GLN A 27 78.48 -150.58 97.13
N GLN A 28 77.68 -150.86 98.16
CA GLN A 28 76.54 -150.02 98.53
C GLN A 28 76.94 -148.59 98.93
N THR A 29 78.10 -148.45 99.60
CA THR A 29 78.67 -147.13 99.94
C THR A 29 79.14 -146.38 98.69
N GLN A 30 79.74 -147.09 97.72
CA GLN A 30 80.19 -146.52 96.45
C GLN A 30 79.01 -146.07 95.57
N ASP A 31 77.92 -146.83 95.54
CA ASP A 31 76.71 -146.46 94.79
C ASP A 31 75.99 -145.24 95.41
N GLN A 32 75.95 -145.11 96.74
CA GLN A 32 75.42 -143.92 97.41
C GLN A 32 76.25 -142.66 97.16
N ASP A 33 77.59 -142.76 97.16
CA ASP A 33 78.48 -141.66 96.78
C ASP A 33 78.30 -141.27 95.30
N ARG A 34 78.10 -142.25 94.41
CA ARG A 34 77.76 -142.02 92.99
C ARG A 34 76.43 -141.26 92.85
N GLU A 35 75.36 -141.75 93.49
CA GLU A 35 74.04 -141.10 93.46
C GLU A 35 74.09 -139.68 94.04
N THR A 36 74.77 -139.48 95.17
CA THR A 36 74.87 -138.15 95.82
C THR A 36 75.61 -137.14 94.91
N LYS A 37 76.60 -137.59 94.14
CA LYS A 37 77.29 -136.76 93.13
C LYS A 37 76.39 -136.47 91.94
N GLU A 38 75.58 -137.43 91.50
CA GLU A 38 74.65 -137.32 90.39
C GLU A 38 73.52 -136.31 90.72
N GLN A 39 72.85 -136.46 91.87
CA GLN A 39 71.86 -135.50 92.38
C GLN A 39 72.45 -134.09 92.58
N LYS A 40 73.71 -133.98 93.06
CA LYS A 40 74.38 -132.68 93.22
C LYS A 40 74.69 -132.01 91.87
N ALA A 41 75.07 -132.79 90.85
CA ALA A 41 75.25 -132.28 89.50
C ALA A 41 73.92 -131.79 88.89
N GLU A 42 72.85 -132.56 89.05
CA GLU A 42 71.49 -132.18 88.62
C GLU A 42 71.00 -130.89 89.32
N MET A 43 71.19 -130.77 90.64
CA MET A 43 70.84 -129.55 91.38
C MET A 43 71.63 -128.32 90.89
N MET A 44 72.90 -128.47 90.50
CA MET A 44 73.69 -127.38 89.90
C MET A 44 73.21 -127.05 88.48
N ALA A 45 72.80 -128.04 87.69
CA ALA A 45 72.21 -127.83 86.36
C ALA A 45 70.86 -127.10 86.45
N LEU A 46 69.96 -127.53 87.34
CA LEU A 46 68.67 -126.89 87.60
C LEU A 46 68.83 -125.46 88.12
N ARG A 47 69.80 -125.19 89.01
CA ARG A 47 70.14 -123.81 89.42
C ARG A 47 70.62 -122.98 88.24
N SER A 48 71.47 -123.52 87.36
CA SER A 48 71.91 -122.80 86.15
C SER A 48 70.77 -122.53 85.15
N GLN A 49 69.80 -123.45 85.04
CA GLN A 49 68.58 -123.22 84.25
C GLN A 49 67.68 -122.15 84.87
N LEU A 50 67.49 -122.16 86.20
CA LEU A 50 66.70 -121.14 86.91
C LEU A 50 67.33 -119.75 86.79
N GLU A 51 68.65 -119.66 86.94
CA GLU A 51 69.42 -118.41 86.78
C GLU A 51 69.25 -117.83 85.37
N LYS A 52 69.38 -118.68 84.33
CA LYS A 52 69.13 -118.29 82.93
C LYS A 52 67.69 -117.89 82.68
N SER A 53 66.72 -118.65 83.20
CA SER A 53 65.30 -118.36 83.01
C SER A 53 64.90 -117.04 83.68
N ASN A 54 65.47 -116.71 84.85
CA ASN A 54 65.31 -115.38 85.46
C ASN A 54 65.93 -114.26 84.61
N GLN A 55 67.13 -114.48 84.05
CA GLN A 55 67.78 -113.50 83.16
C GLN A 55 66.96 -113.27 81.87
N GLU A 56 66.41 -114.35 81.28
CA GLU A 56 65.50 -114.28 80.14
C GLU A 56 64.18 -113.58 80.48
N LEU A 57 63.62 -113.84 81.66
CA LEU A 57 62.38 -113.21 82.14
C LEU A 57 62.56 -111.71 82.40
N GLU A 58 63.69 -111.28 82.98
CA GLU A 58 63.96 -109.85 83.19
C GLU A 58 64.28 -109.12 81.88
N ALA A 59 64.96 -109.79 80.94
CA ALA A 59 65.15 -109.27 79.59
C ALA A 59 63.80 -109.15 78.82
N LEU A 60 62.88 -110.10 79.02
CA LEU A 60 61.52 -110.04 78.46
C LEU A 60 60.68 -108.93 79.10
N LYS A 61 60.78 -108.69 80.42
CA LYS A 61 60.15 -107.54 81.09
C LYS A 61 60.66 -106.22 80.53
N SER A 62 61.99 -106.02 80.47
CA SER A 62 62.59 -104.80 79.93
C SER A 62 62.13 -104.56 78.48
N ARG A 63 62.09 -105.62 77.66
CA ARG A 63 61.59 -105.53 76.29
C ARG A 63 60.08 -105.26 76.21
N LEU A 64 59.28 -105.74 77.17
CA LEU A 64 57.85 -105.44 77.26
C LEU A 64 57.61 -103.98 77.68
N GLU A 65 58.40 -103.46 78.62
CA GLU A 65 58.39 -102.07 79.05
C GLU A 65 58.82 -101.13 77.91
N ASP A 66 59.86 -101.47 77.16
CA ASP A 66 60.24 -100.77 75.92
C ASP A 66 59.10 -100.74 74.90
N VAL A 67 58.44 -101.88 74.67
CA VAL A 67 57.29 -101.98 73.74
C VAL A 67 56.08 -101.18 74.25
N GLN A 68 55.81 -101.18 75.55
CA GLN A 68 54.73 -100.40 76.17
C GLN A 68 55.02 -98.90 76.10
N ASN A 69 56.27 -98.48 76.33
CA ASN A 69 56.71 -97.10 76.17
C ASN A 69 56.69 -96.67 74.69
N GLN A 70 57.05 -97.54 73.76
CA GLN A 70 56.87 -97.27 72.32
C GLN A 70 55.38 -97.18 71.94
N GLY A 71 54.52 -98.04 72.49
CA GLY A 71 53.07 -98.01 72.29
C GLY A 71 52.44 -96.70 72.79
N ASN A 72 52.77 -96.27 74.01
CA ASN A 72 52.34 -94.98 74.55
C ASN A 72 52.84 -93.79 73.71
N ASN A 73 54.11 -93.81 73.29
CA ASN A 73 54.66 -92.77 72.42
C ASN A 73 54.03 -92.75 71.02
N GLN A 74 53.61 -93.91 70.48
CA GLN A 74 52.85 -93.98 69.23
C GLN A 74 51.41 -93.50 69.43
N ALA A 75 50.74 -93.86 70.52
CA ALA A 75 49.39 -93.38 70.84
C ALA A 75 49.35 -91.85 70.99
N ASN A 76 50.33 -91.26 71.68
CA ASN A 76 50.48 -89.81 71.79
C ASN A 76 50.67 -89.15 70.43
N LYS A 77 51.55 -89.69 69.57
CA LYS A 77 51.75 -89.20 68.19
C LYS A 77 50.50 -89.33 67.32
N VAL A 78 49.74 -90.41 67.45
CA VAL A 78 48.46 -90.59 66.74
C VAL A 78 47.45 -89.54 67.21
N GLY A 79 47.34 -89.29 68.51
CA GLY A 79 46.48 -88.22 69.05
C GLY A 79 46.88 -86.83 68.56
N GLU A 80 48.17 -86.52 68.53
CA GLU A 80 48.70 -85.26 67.99
C GLU A 80 48.41 -85.11 66.49
N ILE A 81 48.63 -86.16 65.69
CA ILE A 81 48.31 -86.18 64.25
C ILE A 81 46.80 -86.05 64.02
N SER A 82 45.96 -86.70 64.82
CA SER A 82 44.49 -86.56 64.75
C SER A 82 44.05 -85.13 65.08
N SER A 83 44.63 -84.50 66.11
CA SER A 83 44.33 -83.10 66.46
C SER A 83 44.74 -82.14 65.34
N GLN A 84 45.93 -82.32 64.75
CA GLN A 84 46.39 -81.51 63.62
C GLN A 84 45.55 -81.74 62.37
N LEU A 85 45.08 -82.98 62.12
CA LEU A 85 44.20 -83.30 61.00
C LEU A 85 42.82 -82.64 61.16
N GLU A 86 42.24 -82.67 62.36
CA GLU A 86 40.96 -82.03 62.65
C GLU A 86 41.06 -80.49 62.54
N GLU A 87 42.11 -79.89 63.08
CA GLU A 87 42.40 -78.46 62.95
C GLU A 87 42.58 -78.05 61.47
N LYS A 88 43.34 -78.81 60.69
CA LYS A 88 43.50 -78.59 59.24
C LYS A 88 42.19 -78.79 58.48
N GLN A 89 41.32 -79.70 58.91
CA GLN A 89 40.01 -79.91 58.29
C GLN A 89 39.04 -78.75 58.57
N GLN A 90 39.09 -78.14 59.77
CA GLN A 90 38.37 -76.91 60.07
C GLN A 90 38.91 -75.70 59.29
N GLU A 91 40.23 -75.60 59.10
CA GLU A 91 40.86 -74.58 58.24
C GLU A 91 40.38 -74.72 56.79
N VAL A 92 40.36 -75.95 56.24
CA VAL A 92 39.85 -76.22 54.89
C VAL A 92 38.38 -75.87 54.74
N LEU A 93 37.52 -76.21 55.72
CA LEU A 93 36.10 -75.81 55.70
C LEU A 93 35.94 -74.29 55.72
N THR A 94 36.71 -73.60 56.56
CA THR A 94 36.73 -72.13 56.66
C THR A 94 37.17 -71.48 55.34
N LEU A 95 38.20 -72.04 54.69
CA LEU A 95 38.68 -71.59 53.38
C LEU A 95 37.68 -71.87 52.25
N GLN A 96 36.98 -73.02 52.26
CA GLN A 96 35.90 -73.30 51.31
C GLN A 96 34.74 -72.31 51.47
N GLN A 97 34.36 -71.97 52.71
CA GLN A 97 33.27 -71.05 52.99
C GLN A 97 33.65 -69.59 52.64
N SER A 98 34.90 -69.18 52.85
CA SER A 98 35.40 -67.88 52.41
C SER A 98 35.54 -67.78 50.88
N LEU A 99 35.93 -68.86 50.21
CA LEU A 99 35.96 -68.96 48.74
C LEU A 99 34.55 -68.86 48.13
N LEU A 100 33.56 -69.57 48.68
CA LEU A 100 32.14 -69.44 48.29
C LEU A 100 31.64 -68.00 48.46
N THR A 101 31.91 -67.38 49.61
CA THR A 101 31.54 -65.99 49.90
C THR A 101 32.20 -65.02 48.91
N THR A 102 33.46 -65.27 48.54
CA THR A 102 34.21 -64.45 47.58
C THR A 102 33.68 -64.63 46.16
N LYS A 103 33.32 -65.85 45.76
CA LYS A 103 32.70 -66.15 44.46
C LYS A 103 31.34 -65.46 44.31
N GLN A 104 30.48 -65.52 45.33
CA GLN A 104 29.19 -64.80 45.33
C GLN A 104 29.36 -63.28 45.24
N LYS A 105 30.36 -62.71 45.92
CA LYS A 105 30.70 -61.28 45.79
C LYS A 105 31.20 -60.93 44.38
N ASN A 106 32.03 -61.79 43.77
CA ASN A 106 32.49 -61.58 42.40
C ASN A 106 31.34 -61.63 41.39
N GLU A 107 30.46 -62.64 41.50
CA GLU A 107 29.24 -62.76 40.67
C GLU A 107 28.31 -61.56 40.82
N THR A 108 28.23 -60.97 42.04
CA THR A 108 27.47 -59.74 42.29
C THR A 108 28.12 -58.52 41.63
N LEU A 109 29.44 -58.37 41.76
CA LEU A 109 30.20 -57.26 41.16
C LEU A 109 30.21 -57.33 39.63
N GLU A 110 30.22 -58.52 39.04
CA GLU A 110 30.10 -58.72 37.59
C GLU A 110 28.71 -58.30 37.08
N GLN A 111 27.64 -58.59 37.84
CA GLN A 111 26.28 -58.11 37.54
C GLN A 111 26.16 -56.58 37.67
N GLU A 112 26.72 -55.99 38.73
CA GLU A 112 26.75 -54.53 38.91
C GLU A 112 27.56 -53.84 37.81
N PHE A 113 28.71 -54.39 37.43
CA PHE A 113 29.56 -53.86 36.37
C PHE A 113 28.85 -53.86 35.01
N GLU A 114 28.23 -54.98 34.62
CA GLU A 114 27.54 -55.07 33.33
C GLU A 114 26.26 -54.21 33.32
N ALA A 115 25.58 -54.04 34.46
CA ALA A 115 24.48 -53.10 34.61
C ALA A 115 24.91 -51.61 34.55
N LEU A 116 26.08 -51.26 35.07
CA LEU A 116 26.68 -49.92 34.93
C LEU A 116 27.11 -49.64 33.49
N LYS A 117 27.70 -50.64 32.82
CA LYS A 117 28.09 -50.60 31.41
C LYS A 117 26.88 -50.42 30.49
N GLN A 118 25.77 -51.13 30.74
CA GLN A 118 24.52 -50.94 30.01
C GLN A 118 23.98 -49.51 30.18
N LYS A 119 23.93 -48.99 31.41
CA LYS A 119 23.55 -47.58 31.67
C LYS A 119 24.45 -46.58 30.97
N LEU A 120 25.75 -46.87 30.85
CA LEU A 120 26.70 -46.01 30.13
C LEU A 120 26.44 -46.02 28.61
N THR A 121 26.13 -47.18 28.01
CA THR A 121 25.69 -47.24 26.62
C THR A 121 24.35 -46.53 26.42
N ASP A 122 23.35 -46.79 27.26
CA ASP A 122 22.02 -46.16 27.17
C ASP A 122 22.11 -44.62 27.24
N SER A 123 22.89 -44.10 28.21
CA SER A 123 23.12 -42.66 28.36
C SER A 123 23.93 -42.05 27.21
N THR A 124 24.84 -42.81 26.60
CA THR A 124 25.57 -42.38 25.40
C THR A 124 24.63 -42.31 24.19
N ASP A 125 23.74 -43.28 24.06
CA ASP A 125 22.71 -43.37 23.03
C ASP A 125 21.66 -42.25 23.15
N GLU A 126 21.20 -41.94 24.36
CA GLU A 126 20.34 -40.78 24.61
C GLU A 126 21.06 -39.47 24.28
N LYS A 127 22.34 -39.35 24.63
CA LYS A 127 23.14 -38.15 24.36
C LYS A 127 23.39 -37.94 22.87
N THR A 128 23.63 -38.99 22.08
CA THR A 128 23.78 -38.88 20.61
C THR A 128 22.46 -38.57 19.93
N LYS A 129 21.34 -39.20 20.33
CA LYS A 129 19.98 -38.85 19.85
C LYS A 129 19.63 -37.39 20.17
N SER A 130 19.94 -36.94 21.39
CA SER A 130 19.74 -35.54 21.80
C SER A 130 20.60 -34.56 20.98
N ALA A 131 21.85 -34.92 20.67
CA ALA A 131 22.71 -34.13 19.79
C ALA A 131 22.18 -34.06 18.35
N GLN A 132 21.65 -35.16 17.79
CA GLN A 132 21.01 -35.15 16.47
C GLN A 132 19.75 -34.25 16.45
N ILE A 133 18.88 -34.36 17.45
CA ILE A 133 17.69 -33.51 17.56
C ILE A 133 18.07 -32.02 17.72
N LEU A 134 19.20 -31.71 18.36
CA LEU A 134 19.72 -30.34 18.44
C LEU A 134 20.28 -29.85 17.10
N GLN A 135 20.98 -30.72 16.35
CA GLN A 135 21.47 -30.44 15.00
C GLN A 135 20.32 -30.12 14.04
N GLU A 136 19.29 -30.99 13.98
CA GLU A 136 18.09 -30.79 13.15
C GLU A 136 17.37 -29.47 13.49
N LYS A 137 17.25 -29.13 14.78
CA LYS A 137 16.64 -27.87 15.22
C LYS A 137 17.45 -26.64 14.83
N LEU A 138 18.79 -26.73 14.84
CA LEU A 138 19.67 -25.67 14.33
C LEU A 138 19.51 -25.49 12.82
N GLU A 139 19.39 -26.58 12.07
CA GLU A 139 19.24 -26.57 10.61
C GLU A 139 17.87 -25.97 10.19
N ILE A 140 16.79 -26.36 10.90
CA ILE A 140 15.45 -25.74 10.75
C ILE A 140 15.47 -24.25 11.12
N LEU A 141 16.16 -23.87 12.21
CA LEU A 141 16.28 -22.47 12.63
C LEU A 141 16.99 -21.63 11.58
N HIS A 142 18.12 -22.12 11.05
CA HIS A 142 18.86 -21.47 9.96
C HIS A 142 18.02 -21.38 8.68
N GLN A 143 17.23 -22.41 8.35
CA GLN A 143 16.31 -22.34 7.21
C GLN A 143 15.22 -21.26 7.41
N LYS A 144 14.70 -21.09 8.63
CA LYS A 144 13.74 -20.03 8.98
C LYS A 144 14.38 -18.63 9.00
N GLU A 145 15.65 -18.51 9.37
CA GLU A 145 16.40 -17.25 9.29
C GLU A 145 16.61 -16.80 7.82
N ASN A 146 16.90 -17.75 6.92
CA ASN A 146 16.97 -17.50 5.48
C ASN A 146 15.58 -17.13 4.88
N GLU A 147 14.50 -17.75 5.35
CA GLU A 147 13.13 -17.40 4.94
C GLU A 147 12.74 -15.99 5.41
N CYS A 148 13.04 -15.64 6.66
CA CYS A 148 12.80 -14.30 7.22
C CYS A 148 13.61 -13.21 6.51
N THR A 149 14.87 -13.47 6.14
CA THR A 149 15.69 -12.50 5.40
C THR A 149 15.18 -12.32 3.97
N SER A 150 14.78 -13.39 3.28
CA SER A 150 14.11 -13.32 1.97
C SER A 150 12.85 -12.43 2.03
N LEU A 151 11.92 -12.74 2.95
CA LEU A 151 10.68 -11.96 3.14
C LEU A 151 10.95 -10.50 3.52
N THR A 152 12.06 -10.21 4.22
CA THR A 152 12.48 -8.84 4.52
C THR A 152 12.88 -8.08 3.25
N THR A 153 13.65 -8.71 2.35
CA THR A 153 14.02 -8.08 1.07
C THR A 153 12.83 -7.87 0.13
N GLU A 154 11.85 -8.77 0.13
CA GLU A 154 10.59 -8.59 -0.61
C GLU A 154 9.75 -7.44 -0.04
N LEU A 155 9.67 -7.33 1.29
CA LEU A 155 9.00 -6.23 1.98
C LEU A 155 9.63 -4.87 1.66
N GLU A 156 10.96 -4.78 1.57
CA GLU A 156 11.67 -3.56 1.17
C GLU A 156 11.46 -3.23 -0.31
N SER A 157 11.46 -4.24 -1.19
CA SER A 157 11.10 -4.08 -2.60
C SER A 157 9.68 -3.51 -2.76
N HIS A 158 8.69 -4.07 -2.07
CA HIS A 158 7.31 -3.57 -2.12
C HIS A 158 7.14 -2.17 -1.50
N LYS A 159 7.86 -1.83 -0.42
CA LYS A 159 7.90 -0.45 0.11
C LYS A 159 8.45 0.54 -0.93
N SER A 160 9.50 0.16 -1.66
CA SER A 160 10.08 0.98 -2.73
C SER A 160 9.12 1.18 -3.91
N GLN A 161 8.40 0.11 -4.30
CA GLN A 161 7.34 0.16 -5.31
C GLN A 161 6.17 1.06 -4.88
N LEU A 162 5.68 0.92 -3.64
CA LEU A 162 4.60 1.74 -3.08
C LEU A 162 4.96 3.23 -3.10
N ALA A 163 6.13 3.59 -2.56
CA ALA A 163 6.63 4.97 -2.59
C ALA A 163 6.81 5.49 -4.03
N GLY A 164 7.04 4.61 -5.01
CA GLY A 164 7.07 4.94 -6.43
C GLY A 164 5.68 5.23 -7.02
N MET A 165 4.65 4.51 -6.57
CA MET A 165 3.26 4.76 -6.98
C MET A 165 2.67 6.00 -6.30
N GLU A 166 2.96 6.25 -5.02
CA GLU A 166 2.57 7.48 -4.31
C GLU A 166 3.09 8.74 -5.02
N ARG A 167 4.35 8.72 -5.49
CA ARG A 167 4.92 9.81 -6.30
C ARG A 167 4.24 9.98 -7.65
N LYS A 168 3.79 8.90 -8.30
CA LYS A 168 3.02 8.97 -9.55
C LYS A 168 1.60 9.51 -9.32
N LEU A 169 0.94 9.07 -8.25
CA LEU A 169 -0.40 9.55 -7.87
C LEU A 169 -0.37 11.06 -7.63
N LYS A 170 0.56 11.54 -6.78
CA LYS A 170 0.72 12.96 -6.51
C LYS A 170 0.99 13.79 -7.77
N ALA A 171 1.84 13.31 -8.68
CA ALA A 171 2.08 13.98 -9.96
C ALA A 171 0.85 13.96 -10.90
N GLY A 172 -0.03 12.96 -10.75
CA GLY A 172 -1.34 12.90 -11.38
C GLY A 172 -2.30 13.94 -10.79
N ASP A 173 -2.36 14.07 -9.46
CA ASP A 173 -3.18 15.06 -8.76
C ASP A 173 -2.76 16.49 -9.11
N GLU A 174 -1.44 16.78 -9.09
CA GLU A 174 -0.87 18.07 -9.50
C GLU A 174 -1.22 18.42 -10.96
N LYS A 175 -1.25 17.43 -11.85
CA LYS A 175 -1.67 17.60 -13.25
C LYS A 175 -3.18 17.80 -13.39
N LEU A 176 -4.00 17.09 -12.60
CA LEU A 176 -5.46 17.22 -12.59
C LEU A 176 -5.87 18.61 -12.10
N GLU A 177 -5.24 19.08 -11.02
CA GLU A 177 -5.42 20.43 -10.46
C GLU A 177 -5.03 21.54 -11.47
N GLN A 178 -3.98 21.33 -12.26
CA GLN A 178 -3.63 22.24 -13.37
C GLN A 178 -4.69 22.22 -14.48
N LEU A 179 -5.11 21.03 -14.93
CA LEU A 179 -6.17 20.89 -15.93
C LEU A 179 -7.51 21.49 -15.48
N LEU A 180 -7.82 21.44 -14.17
CA LEU A 180 -9.01 22.05 -13.59
C LEU A 180 -8.93 23.58 -13.59
N LYS A 181 -7.74 24.16 -13.34
CA LYS A 181 -7.50 25.60 -13.51
C LYS A 181 -7.63 26.05 -14.97
N ASP A 182 -7.05 25.29 -15.90
CA ASP A 182 -7.11 25.59 -17.33
C ASP A 182 -8.56 25.47 -17.86
N LYS A 183 -9.31 24.45 -17.41
CA LYS A 183 -10.75 24.31 -17.66
C LYS A 183 -11.53 25.52 -17.15
N ASN A 184 -11.39 25.88 -15.88
CA ASN A 184 -12.11 27.01 -15.28
C ASN A 184 -11.77 28.33 -15.98
N LYS A 185 -10.53 28.49 -16.44
CA LYS A 185 -10.13 29.65 -17.25
C LYS A 185 -10.86 29.64 -18.60
N LEU A 186 -10.86 28.53 -19.34
CA LEU A 186 -11.56 28.43 -20.62
C LEU A 186 -13.09 28.64 -20.48
N GLU A 187 -13.71 28.19 -19.39
CA GLU A 187 -15.12 28.45 -19.09
C GLU A 187 -15.40 29.95 -18.83
N ASN A 188 -14.47 30.66 -18.19
CA ASN A 188 -14.53 32.13 -18.06
C ASN A 188 -14.30 32.84 -19.40
N ASP A 189 -13.24 32.49 -20.14
CA ASP A 189 -12.91 33.05 -21.46
C ASP A 189 -14.11 32.89 -22.43
N ILE A 190 -14.77 31.72 -22.43
CA ILE A 190 -16.01 31.45 -23.17
C ILE A 190 -17.18 32.30 -22.67
N SER A 191 -17.36 32.47 -21.36
CA SER A 191 -18.44 33.27 -20.78
C SER A 191 -18.31 34.77 -21.11
N GLU A 192 -17.07 35.27 -21.16
CA GLU A 192 -16.76 36.64 -21.63
C GLU A 192 -17.02 36.78 -23.13
N MET A 193 -16.63 35.80 -23.96
CA MET A 193 -16.97 35.77 -25.39
C MET A 193 -18.48 35.73 -25.65
N MET A 194 -19.25 34.97 -24.87
CA MET A 194 -20.73 34.95 -24.99
C MET A 194 -21.34 36.31 -24.66
N LYS A 195 -20.86 36.99 -23.61
CA LYS A 195 -21.28 38.37 -23.28
C LYS A 195 -20.94 39.34 -24.40
N ALA A 196 -19.67 39.38 -24.82
CA ALA A 196 -19.21 40.30 -25.86
C ALA A 196 -19.94 40.09 -27.20
N SER A 197 -20.29 38.85 -27.53
CA SER A 197 -21.14 38.52 -28.70
C SER A 197 -22.57 39.02 -28.53
N GLY A 198 -23.17 38.85 -27.33
CA GLY A 198 -24.48 39.40 -26.99
C GLY A 198 -24.52 40.94 -27.06
N ASP A 199 -23.54 41.61 -26.45
CA ASP A 199 -23.41 43.07 -26.46
C ASP A 199 -23.21 43.59 -27.90
N SER A 200 -22.40 42.90 -28.71
CA SER A 200 -22.21 43.20 -30.14
C SER A 200 -23.50 43.02 -30.95
N SER A 201 -24.30 41.99 -30.63
CA SER A 201 -25.60 41.73 -31.26
C SER A 201 -26.62 42.83 -30.92
N VAL A 202 -26.66 43.28 -29.67
CA VAL A 202 -27.47 44.43 -29.23
C VAL A 202 -27.03 45.72 -29.94
N GLN A 203 -25.72 45.97 -30.04
CA GLN A 203 -25.18 47.12 -30.76
C GLN A 203 -25.52 47.09 -32.26
N LEU A 204 -25.42 45.93 -32.91
CA LEU A 204 -25.75 45.74 -34.33
C LEU A 204 -27.26 45.90 -34.57
N THR A 205 -28.10 45.38 -33.68
CA THR A 205 -29.55 45.57 -33.74
C THR A 205 -29.90 47.05 -33.67
N LYS A 206 -29.33 47.79 -32.71
CA LYS A 206 -29.51 49.24 -32.60
C LYS A 206 -29.00 49.98 -33.84
N MET A 207 -27.85 49.59 -34.40
CA MET A 207 -27.32 50.21 -35.62
C MET A 207 -28.23 49.99 -36.84
N ASN A 208 -28.92 48.86 -36.93
CA ASN A 208 -29.93 48.60 -37.96
C ASN A 208 -31.22 49.42 -37.72
N GLU A 209 -31.63 49.64 -36.48
CA GLU A 209 -32.75 50.55 -36.16
C GLU A 209 -32.41 52.01 -36.51
N ASP A 210 -31.20 52.46 -36.17
CA ASP A 210 -30.67 53.79 -36.55
C ASP A 210 -30.53 53.92 -38.08
N LEU A 211 -30.24 52.83 -38.80
CA LEU A 211 -30.21 52.79 -40.27
C LEU A 211 -31.61 52.93 -40.85
N MET A 212 -32.58 52.09 -40.43
CA MET A 212 -33.96 52.17 -40.92
C MET A 212 -34.62 53.53 -40.61
N GLN A 213 -34.27 54.17 -39.49
CA GLN A 213 -34.72 55.53 -39.20
C GLN A 213 -34.15 56.55 -40.21
N LYS A 214 -32.88 56.41 -40.60
CA LYS A 214 -32.25 57.27 -41.62
C LYS A 214 -32.80 56.99 -43.02
N GLU A 215 -33.09 55.74 -43.36
CA GLU A 215 -33.69 55.35 -44.64
C GLU A 215 -35.10 55.94 -44.78
N ARG A 216 -35.96 55.78 -43.77
CA ARG A 216 -37.29 56.44 -43.74
C ARG A 216 -37.17 57.96 -43.81
N ARG A 217 -36.23 58.56 -43.09
CA ARG A 217 -36.03 60.01 -43.13
C ARG A 217 -35.49 60.50 -44.48
N LEU A 218 -34.73 59.67 -45.19
CA LEU A 218 -34.26 59.95 -46.55
C LEU A 218 -35.42 59.83 -47.55
N GLU A 219 -36.29 58.84 -47.40
CA GLU A 219 -37.53 58.67 -48.19
C GLU A 219 -38.50 59.85 -47.96
N GLU A 220 -38.73 60.27 -46.72
CA GLU A 220 -39.48 61.51 -46.38
C GLU A 220 -38.91 62.74 -47.11
N LEU A 221 -37.59 62.93 -47.09
CA LEU A 221 -36.93 64.05 -47.75
C LEU A 221 -36.95 63.95 -49.28
N GLN A 222 -36.94 62.74 -49.85
CA GLN A 222 -37.11 62.51 -51.29
C GLN A 222 -38.55 62.84 -51.73
N ASN A 223 -39.54 62.46 -50.94
CA ASN A 223 -40.94 62.80 -51.20
C ASN A 223 -41.17 64.32 -51.11
N GLN A 224 -40.63 64.99 -50.08
CA GLN A 224 -40.66 66.45 -49.98
C GLN A 224 -39.95 67.13 -51.17
N LEU A 225 -38.81 66.59 -51.61
CA LEU A 225 -38.12 67.11 -52.81
C LEU A 225 -38.91 66.87 -54.11
N ALA A 226 -39.71 65.80 -54.19
CA ALA A 226 -40.61 65.56 -55.32
C ALA A 226 -41.79 66.55 -55.32
N GLU A 227 -42.43 66.76 -54.17
CA GLU A 227 -43.49 67.78 -54.01
C GLU A 227 -42.99 69.19 -54.36
N GLU A 228 -41.83 69.61 -53.85
CA GLU A 228 -41.28 70.95 -54.16
C GLU A 228 -40.88 71.07 -55.63
N LYS A 229 -40.38 69.99 -56.27
CA LYS A 229 -40.18 69.97 -57.73
C LYS A 229 -41.49 70.11 -58.50
N GLU A 230 -42.57 69.50 -58.03
CA GLU A 230 -43.89 69.65 -58.66
C GLU A 230 -44.41 71.09 -58.50
N LYS A 231 -44.35 71.67 -57.29
CA LYS A 231 -44.71 73.07 -57.02
C LYS A 231 -43.90 74.04 -57.89
N VAL A 232 -42.60 73.79 -58.06
CA VAL A 232 -41.72 74.55 -58.96
C VAL A 232 -42.09 74.35 -60.44
N ALA A 233 -42.50 73.14 -60.86
CA ALA A 233 -42.97 72.90 -62.22
C ALA A 233 -44.30 73.64 -62.50
N GLN A 234 -45.27 73.54 -61.58
CA GLN A 234 -46.54 74.26 -61.63
C GLN A 234 -46.31 75.79 -61.69
N ALA A 235 -45.46 76.33 -60.82
CA ALA A 235 -45.13 77.76 -60.79
C ALA A 235 -44.41 78.24 -62.08
N ASN A 236 -43.52 77.41 -62.66
CA ASN A 236 -42.90 77.71 -63.94
C ASN A 236 -43.91 77.69 -65.10
N GLU A 237 -44.89 76.78 -65.08
CA GLU A 237 -45.92 76.73 -66.13
C GLU A 237 -46.88 77.92 -66.02
N MET A 238 -47.30 78.31 -64.80
CA MET A 238 -48.03 79.56 -64.56
C MET A 238 -47.22 80.78 -65.02
N LEU A 239 -45.90 80.81 -64.79
CA LEU A 239 -45.03 81.89 -65.23
C LEU A 239 -44.94 81.96 -66.77
N LYS A 240 -44.83 80.83 -67.48
CA LYS A 240 -44.90 80.79 -68.95
C LYS A 240 -46.25 81.25 -69.47
N GLN A 241 -47.35 80.80 -68.84
CA GLN A 241 -48.69 81.19 -69.24
C GLN A 241 -48.88 82.71 -69.09
N GLU A 242 -48.42 83.29 -67.98
CA GLU A 242 -48.50 84.73 -67.76
C GLU A 242 -47.55 85.54 -68.66
N GLN A 243 -46.37 85.00 -68.98
CA GLN A 243 -45.49 85.58 -70.00
C GLN A 243 -46.15 85.57 -71.39
N SER A 244 -46.80 84.48 -71.78
CA SER A 244 -47.54 84.35 -73.04
C SER A 244 -48.76 85.28 -73.10
N ASN A 245 -49.56 85.34 -72.03
CA ASN A 245 -50.66 86.31 -71.88
C ASN A 245 -50.16 87.75 -72.07
N LYS A 246 -49.03 88.08 -71.43
CA LYS A 246 -48.45 89.43 -71.48
C LYS A 246 -47.81 89.75 -72.83
N GLU A 247 -47.18 88.78 -73.49
CA GLU A 247 -46.65 88.95 -74.85
C GLU A 247 -47.80 89.15 -75.86
N GLN A 248 -48.89 88.39 -75.73
CA GLN A 248 -50.12 88.58 -76.50
C GLN A 248 -50.75 89.95 -76.25
N GLN A 249 -50.89 90.41 -75.00
CA GLN A 249 -51.38 91.76 -74.68
C GLN A 249 -50.46 92.86 -75.24
N MET A 250 -49.13 92.70 -75.13
CA MET A 250 -48.17 93.65 -75.71
C MET A 250 -48.22 93.66 -77.23
N LYS A 251 -48.54 92.53 -77.87
CA LYS A 251 -48.79 92.44 -79.31
C LYS A 251 -50.10 93.15 -79.68
N GLU A 252 -51.21 92.82 -79.03
CA GLU A 252 -52.52 93.48 -79.23
C GLU A 252 -52.43 95.00 -79.06
N THR A 253 -51.68 95.47 -78.05
CA THR A 253 -51.44 96.90 -77.82
C THR A 253 -50.56 97.52 -78.93
N ARG A 254 -49.54 96.81 -79.42
CA ARG A 254 -48.72 97.24 -80.56
C ARG A 254 -49.54 97.30 -81.86
N ASP A 255 -50.37 96.30 -82.10
CA ASP A 255 -51.19 96.19 -83.31
C ASP A 255 -52.25 97.30 -83.30
N ALA A 256 -52.89 97.57 -82.15
CA ALA A 256 -53.79 98.72 -81.97
C ALA A 256 -53.09 100.08 -82.19
N HIS A 257 -51.84 100.25 -81.73
CA HIS A 257 -51.06 101.46 -82.04
C HIS A 257 -50.63 101.54 -83.51
N LEU A 258 -50.44 100.42 -84.22
CA LEU A 258 -50.20 100.41 -85.66
C LEU A 258 -51.46 100.82 -86.44
N ASP A 259 -52.64 100.38 -86.02
CA ASP A 259 -53.92 100.81 -86.58
C ASP A 259 -54.17 102.31 -86.30
N GLU A 260 -53.87 102.78 -85.09
CA GLU A 260 -53.95 104.20 -84.70
C GLU A 260 -52.98 105.07 -85.54
N ILE A 261 -51.72 104.64 -85.69
CA ILE A 261 -50.74 105.31 -86.57
C ILE A 261 -51.21 105.31 -88.02
N SER A 262 -51.79 104.22 -88.52
CA SER A 262 -52.30 104.11 -89.88
C SER A 262 -53.48 105.05 -90.11
N SER A 263 -54.41 105.14 -89.16
CA SER A 263 -55.53 106.09 -89.19
C SER A 263 -55.05 107.55 -89.10
N LEU A 264 -54.02 107.83 -88.31
CA LEU A 264 -53.40 109.16 -88.25
C LEU A 264 -52.69 109.51 -89.58
N GLN A 265 -52.03 108.55 -90.24
CA GLN A 265 -51.43 108.74 -91.57
C GLN A 265 -52.50 108.95 -92.67
N GLU A 266 -53.64 108.25 -92.59
CA GLU A 266 -54.78 108.48 -93.50
C GLU A 266 -55.41 109.86 -93.27
N ASN A 267 -55.53 110.31 -92.01
CA ASN A 267 -55.96 111.67 -91.69
C ASN A 267 -54.94 112.73 -92.15
N ILE A 268 -53.63 112.49 -92.00
CA ILE A 268 -52.59 113.40 -92.50
C ILE A 268 -52.66 113.51 -94.03
N THR A 269 -52.72 112.40 -94.76
CA THR A 269 -52.82 112.44 -96.23
C THR A 269 -54.14 113.03 -96.73
N ALA A 270 -55.24 112.88 -95.97
CA ALA A 270 -56.49 113.60 -96.24
C ALA A 270 -56.36 115.13 -96.00
N LEU A 271 -55.62 115.55 -94.98
CA LEU A 271 -55.31 116.97 -94.72
C LEU A 271 -54.34 117.55 -95.77
N GLU A 272 -53.29 116.82 -96.15
CA GLU A 272 -52.38 117.18 -97.24
C GLU A 272 -53.13 117.35 -98.56
N LYS A 273 -54.08 116.45 -98.87
CA LYS A 273 -54.98 116.58 -100.03
C LYS A 273 -55.88 117.81 -99.94
N ASN A 274 -56.37 118.17 -98.74
CA ASN A 274 -57.14 119.39 -98.51
C ASN A 274 -56.27 120.64 -98.71
N VAL A 275 -55.03 120.64 -98.21
CA VAL A 275 -54.03 121.69 -98.48
C VAL A 275 -53.73 121.81 -99.97
N ALA A 276 -53.47 120.71 -100.67
CA ALA A 276 -53.25 120.73 -102.12
C ALA A 276 -54.49 121.23 -102.91
N GLN A 277 -55.71 120.95 -102.44
CA GLN A 277 -56.94 121.54 -102.99
C GLN A 277 -57.07 123.04 -102.68
N LYS A 278 -56.62 123.50 -101.51
CA LYS A 278 -56.57 124.93 -101.15
C LYS A 278 -55.53 125.67 -101.99
N ASP A 279 -54.35 125.09 -102.18
CA ASP A 279 -53.28 125.65 -103.00
C ASP A 279 -53.70 125.72 -104.48
N ALA A 280 -54.35 124.68 -105.02
CA ALA A 280 -54.94 124.71 -106.35
C ALA A 280 -55.99 125.83 -106.50
N LEU A 281 -56.82 126.06 -105.46
CA LEU A 281 -57.82 127.13 -105.44
C LEU A 281 -57.18 128.53 -105.26
N VAL A 282 -56.00 128.61 -104.63
CA VAL A 282 -55.16 129.83 -104.58
C VAL A 282 -54.50 130.11 -105.93
N GLU A 283 -54.03 129.09 -106.66
CA GLU A 283 -53.54 129.26 -108.03
C GLU A 283 -54.68 129.62 -109.01
N GLU A 284 -55.88 129.06 -108.84
CA GLU A 284 -57.06 129.46 -109.61
C GLU A 284 -57.46 130.93 -109.32
N LEU A 285 -57.38 131.36 -108.06
CA LEU A 285 -57.55 132.77 -107.68
C LEU A 285 -56.48 133.67 -108.32
N LYS A 286 -55.20 133.30 -108.26
CA LYS A 286 -54.12 134.03 -108.95
C LYS A 286 -54.36 134.13 -110.45
N ALA A 287 -54.70 133.02 -111.12
CA ALA A 287 -54.98 133.00 -112.54
C ALA A 287 -56.20 133.87 -112.90
N SER A 288 -57.22 133.94 -112.04
CA SER A 288 -58.34 134.87 -112.20
C SER A 288 -57.90 136.33 -112.08
N GLN A 289 -57.03 136.64 -111.13
CA GLN A 289 -56.52 137.99 -110.86
C GLN A 289 -55.58 138.48 -111.99
N GLU A 290 -54.71 137.60 -112.50
CA GLU A 290 -53.81 137.86 -113.63
C GLU A 290 -54.60 138.07 -114.94
N LYS A 291 -55.66 137.28 -115.15
CA LYS A 291 -56.62 137.46 -116.26
C LYS A 291 -57.34 138.81 -116.19
N SER A 292 -57.76 139.24 -114.99
CA SER A 292 -58.33 140.59 -114.79
C SER A 292 -57.30 141.70 -115.01
N LEU A 293 -56.04 141.52 -114.59
CA LEU A 293 -54.96 142.48 -114.79
C LEU A 293 -54.66 142.69 -116.28
N SER A 294 -54.64 141.61 -117.05
CA SER A 294 -54.47 141.62 -118.51
C SER A 294 -55.62 142.36 -119.22
N GLN A 295 -56.87 142.12 -118.80
CA GLN A 295 -58.04 142.84 -119.33
C GLN A 295 -58.02 144.34 -119.02
N ALA A 296 -57.53 144.76 -117.84
CA ALA A 296 -57.37 146.17 -117.51
C ALA A 296 -56.26 146.85 -118.33
N SER A 297 -55.13 146.18 -118.52
CA SER A 297 -53.99 146.70 -119.31
C SER A 297 -54.37 146.94 -120.79
N ALA A 298 -55.15 146.01 -121.37
CA ALA A 298 -55.64 146.12 -122.74
C ALA A 298 -56.62 147.30 -122.99
N LEU A 299 -57.26 147.82 -121.94
CA LEU A 299 -58.11 149.03 -122.04
C LEU A 299 -57.26 150.31 -122.03
N HIS A 300 -56.30 150.43 -121.10
CA HIS A 300 -55.45 151.62 -121.00
C HIS A 300 -54.61 151.89 -122.26
N ALA A 301 -54.09 150.84 -122.91
CA ALA A 301 -53.38 150.97 -124.18
C ALA A 301 -54.26 151.62 -125.29
N LYS A 302 -55.56 151.32 -125.26
CA LYS A 302 -56.55 151.77 -126.26
C LYS A 302 -57.10 153.19 -125.99
N GLU A 303 -56.77 153.79 -124.85
CA GLU A 303 -57.10 155.18 -124.53
C GLU A 303 -55.95 156.15 -124.81
N LEU A 304 -54.69 155.72 -124.72
CA LEU A 304 -53.53 156.57 -125.01
C LEU A 304 -53.41 156.97 -126.49
N GLU A 305 -53.62 156.04 -127.43
CA GLU A 305 -53.65 156.31 -128.87
C GLU A 305 -54.80 157.28 -129.27
N LYS A 306 -55.85 157.30 -128.44
CA LYS A 306 -57.06 158.10 -128.61
C LYS A 306 -56.88 159.57 -128.20
N LEU A 307 -55.93 159.87 -127.32
CA LEU A 307 -55.63 161.23 -126.84
C LEU A 307 -54.67 161.97 -127.78
N GLN A 308 -53.67 161.28 -128.35
CA GLN A 308 -52.71 161.92 -129.27
C GLN A 308 -53.39 162.38 -130.58
N THR A 309 -54.33 161.57 -131.10
CA THR A 309 -55.10 161.91 -132.31
C THR A 309 -56.17 162.99 -132.09
N GLN A 310 -56.40 163.42 -130.84
CA GLN A 310 -57.39 164.45 -130.49
C GLN A 310 -56.84 165.88 -130.57
N VAL A 311 -55.51 166.06 -130.68
CA VAL A 311 -54.86 167.37 -130.84
C VAL A 311 -54.87 167.83 -132.30
N ASP A 312 -54.42 166.97 -133.22
CA ASP A 312 -54.20 167.34 -134.63
C ASP A 312 -55.50 167.60 -135.42
N LYS A 313 -56.67 167.27 -134.87
CA LYS A 313 -57.98 167.51 -135.51
C LYS A 313 -58.87 168.56 -134.83
N LEU A 314 -58.32 169.35 -133.91
CA LEU A 314 -58.98 170.57 -133.40
C LEU A 314 -58.60 171.84 -134.18
N ASN A 315 -57.67 171.75 -135.14
CA ASN A 315 -56.95 172.94 -135.64
C ASN A 315 -57.30 173.41 -137.08
N GLN A 316 -58.07 172.66 -137.89
CA GLN A 316 -58.46 173.16 -139.23
C GLN A 316 -59.74 172.60 -139.90
N GLU A 317 -60.81 172.41 -139.14
CA GLU A 317 -62.17 172.68 -139.64
C GLU A 317 -62.96 173.39 -138.52
N LEU A 318 -63.43 174.64 -138.59
CA LEU A 318 -63.06 175.86 -139.34
C LEU A 318 -62.12 175.74 -140.57
N SER A 319 -62.57 175.52 -141.81
CA SER A 319 -63.92 175.34 -142.38
C SER A 319 -63.81 174.66 -143.78
N SER A 320 -64.73 173.88 -144.35
CA SER A 320 -65.92 173.15 -143.84
C SER A 320 -66.62 172.27 -144.94
N SER A 321 -67.02 171.02 -144.65
CA SER A 321 -68.30 170.32 -145.07
C SER A 321 -68.40 169.28 -146.26
N LYS A 322 -68.39 167.93 -146.00
CA LYS A 322 -69.32 166.80 -146.51
C LYS A 322 -68.85 165.28 -146.50
N GLU A 323 -69.72 164.32 -146.01
CA GLU A 323 -70.07 162.88 -146.45
C GLU A 323 -69.35 161.46 -146.07
N LYS A 324 -70.15 160.36 -145.74
CA LYS A 324 -70.06 158.79 -145.85
C LYS A 324 -69.55 157.71 -144.75
N THR A 325 -69.94 156.35 -144.76
CA THR A 325 -69.85 155.24 -143.63
C THR A 325 -70.00 153.62 -143.88
N GLU A 326 -69.43 152.57 -143.08
CA GLU A 326 -69.79 151.03 -142.74
C GLU A 326 -68.61 149.90 -142.39
N GLN A 327 -68.54 148.53 -141.97
CA GLN A 327 -69.24 147.29 -141.26
C GLN A 327 -68.43 145.84 -140.95
N LEU A 328 -68.89 144.79 -140.10
CA LEU A 328 -68.71 143.20 -139.88
C LEU A 328 -67.44 142.34 -139.21
N GLU A 329 -67.26 141.00 -138.74
CA GLU A 329 -67.96 139.68 -138.20
C GLU A 329 -67.27 138.48 -137.22
N LYS A 330 -67.21 137.05 -137.42
CA LYS A 330 -67.12 135.78 -136.43
C LYS A 330 -66.09 134.49 -136.63
N THR A 331 -65.93 133.18 -136.04
CA THR A 331 -65.97 132.24 -134.75
C THR A 331 -65.62 130.60 -134.87
N VAL A 332 -65.22 129.67 -133.86
CA VAL A 332 -65.23 128.05 -133.67
C VAL A 332 -64.00 127.26 -132.87
N SER A 333 -63.70 125.97 -132.30
CA SER A 333 -64.10 124.52 -131.74
C SER A 333 -62.88 123.64 -131.05
N GLU A 334 -62.64 122.34 -130.48
CA GLU A 334 -63.12 120.97 -129.84
C GLU A 334 -61.90 119.98 -129.26
N LEU A 335 -61.68 118.68 -128.70
CA LEU A 335 -62.16 117.21 -128.33
C LEU A 335 -61.28 116.22 -127.31
N GLN A 336 -61.67 114.94 -126.85
CA GLN A 336 -60.95 113.54 -126.49
C GLN A 336 -60.58 112.76 -125.06
N PRO A 337 -60.54 111.34 -124.83
CA PRO A 337 -60.28 110.48 -123.52
C PRO A 337 -59.69 108.92 -123.41
N TYR A 338 -59.50 108.22 -122.17
CA TYR A 338 -59.40 106.70 -121.68
C TYR A 338 -58.07 105.81 -121.30
N LYS A 339 -57.86 104.56 -120.62
CA LYS A 339 -58.36 103.62 -119.45
C LYS A 339 -57.65 102.14 -119.09
N GLU A 340 -57.60 101.54 -117.82
CA GLU A 340 -57.64 100.05 -117.22
C GLU A 340 -56.47 99.04 -116.59
N LYS A 341 -56.73 97.77 -115.99
CA LYS A 341 -55.88 96.84 -115.01
C LYS A 341 -56.29 95.28 -114.66
N SER A 342 -55.40 94.34 -114.14
CA SER A 342 -55.57 93.20 -113.07
C SER A 342 -55.74 91.60 -113.25
N GLN A 343 -55.22 90.75 -112.29
CA GLN A 343 -55.65 89.41 -111.62
C GLN A 343 -55.86 87.98 -112.31
N CYS A 344 -56.06 86.75 -111.67
CA CYS A 344 -55.48 85.92 -110.51
C CYS A 344 -56.11 84.45 -110.27
N LEU A 345 -55.50 83.55 -109.42
CA LEU A 345 -55.94 82.20 -108.79
C LEU A 345 -55.78 80.84 -109.58
N SER A 346 -55.92 79.53 -109.13
CA SER A 346 -56.37 78.74 -107.89
C SER A 346 -55.87 77.21 -107.82
N ALA A 347 -56.30 76.34 -106.84
CA ALA A 347 -55.93 74.87 -106.57
C ALA A 347 -57.13 73.93 -106.03
N GLU A 348 -57.14 72.68 -105.46
CA GLU A 348 -56.23 71.56 -104.95
C GLU A 348 -56.98 70.18 -104.58
N LEU A 349 -56.36 68.95 -104.35
CA LEU A 349 -56.97 67.67 -103.77
C LEU A 349 -55.98 66.46 -103.37
N ASP A 350 -56.50 65.43 -102.67
CA ASP A 350 -55.99 64.31 -101.78
C ASP A 350 -55.33 62.95 -102.28
N SER A 351 -54.69 62.26 -101.30
CA SER A 351 -54.56 60.77 -101.02
C SER A 351 -53.51 59.79 -101.62
N CYS A 352 -52.60 59.33 -100.72
CA CYS A 352 -52.02 57.98 -100.49
C CYS A 352 -51.20 57.20 -101.56
N LYS A 353 -49.85 57.22 -101.43
CA LYS A 353 -48.95 56.04 -101.59
C LYS A 353 -47.48 56.32 -101.20
N HIS A 354 -46.96 55.76 -100.08
CA HIS A 354 -45.61 55.14 -100.00
C HIS A 354 -45.34 54.49 -98.61
N ASP A 355 -45.22 53.16 -98.56
CA ASP A 355 -44.74 52.42 -97.37
C ASP A 355 -43.34 51.84 -97.64
N VAL A 356 -42.26 52.51 -97.20
CA VAL A 356 -40.88 51.99 -97.28
C VAL A 356 -40.03 52.27 -96.02
N GLU A 357 -40.34 53.31 -95.23
CA GLU A 357 -39.34 53.93 -94.34
C GLU A 357 -39.52 53.63 -92.83
N HIS A 358 -39.81 52.37 -92.46
CA HIS A 358 -39.92 51.95 -91.04
C HIS A 358 -39.48 50.49 -90.76
N LEU A 359 -38.50 49.93 -91.48
CA LEU A 359 -38.01 48.55 -91.26
C LEU A 359 -36.48 48.39 -91.34
N SER A 360 -35.72 49.17 -90.56
CA SER A 360 -34.26 48.98 -90.40
C SER A 360 -33.76 48.69 -88.97
N GLU A 361 -34.48 49.03 -87.90
CA GLU A 361 -33.97 48.84 -86.51
C GLU A 361 -34.32 47.48 -85.85
N LYS A 362 -35.16 46.65 -86.50
CA LYS A 362 -35.75 45.46 -85.86
C LYS A 362 -34.98 44.15 -86.06
N VAL A 363 -34.04 44.09 -87.00
CA VAL A 363 -33.34 42.84 -87.37
C VAL A 363 -32.03 42.65 -86.59
N GLU A 364 -31.29 43.72 -86.32
CA GLU A 364 -29.98 43.64 -85.65
C GLU A 364 -30.10 43.26 -84.15
N ASN A 365 -31.13 43.80 -83.47
CA ASN A 365 -31.40 43.50 -82.06
C ASN A 365 -31.76 42.03 -81.75
N GLN A 366 -32.12 41.21 -82.75
CA GLN A 366 -32.49 39.81 -82.52
C GLN A 366 -31.30 38.83 -82.56
N ALA A 367 -30.16 39.22 -83.12
CA ALA A 367 -28.96 38.38 -83.14
C ALA A 367 -28.26 38.36 -81.76
N LEU A 368 -28.10 39.53 -81.13
CA LEU A 368 -27.43 39.67 -79.84
C LEU A 368 -28.20 39.03 -78.67
N ASP A 369 -29.52 38.95 -78.76
CA ASP A 369 -30.36 38.33 -77.73
C ASP A 369 -30.16 36.81 -77.67
N LEU A 370 -29.97 36.14 -78.81
CA LEU A 370 -29.68 34.70 -78.85
C LEU A 370 -28.28 34.37 -78.31
N GLU A 371 -27.27 35.20 -78.60
CA GLU A 371 -25.92 35.00 -78.04
C GLU A 371 -25.90 35.25 -76.52
N ARG A 372 -26.67 36.23 -76.03
CA ARG A 372 -26.85 36.47 -74.58
C ARG A 372 -27.51 35.27 -73.90
N LYS A 373 -28.60 34.73 -74.48
CA LYS A 373 -29.28 33.51 -73.99
C LYS A 373 -28.35 32.29 -73.99
N GLY A 374 -27.47 32.15 -74.98
CA GLY A 374 -26.46 31.08 -75.00
C GLY A 374 -25.46 31.17 -73.84
N LYS A 375 -24.99 32.37 -73.52
CA LYS A 375 -24.06 32.62 -72.38
C LYS A 375 -24.76 32.44 -71.04
N GLU A 376 -26.00 32.93 -70.89
CA GLU A 376 -26.85 32.67 -69.72
C GLU A 376 -27.03 31.15 -69.50
N PHE A 377 -27.27 30.38 -70.56
CA PHE A 377 -27.44 28.92 -70.46
C PHE A 377 -26.16 28.19 -70.03
N GLN A 378 -24.98 28.57 -70.55
CA GLN A 378 -23.70 28.02 -70.07
C GLN A 378 -23.40 28.38 -68.61
N GLU A 379 -23.74 29.59 -68.18
CA GLU A 379 -23.54 30.01 -66.79
C GLU A 379 -24.51 29.29 -65.83
N ILE A 380 -25.76 29.07 -66.26
CA ILE A 380 -26.72 28.23 -65.51
C ILE A 380 -26.26 26.77 -65.47
N GLN A 381 -25.73 26.21 -66.56
CA GLN A 381 -25.22 24.84 -66.58
C GLN A 381 -24.01 24.67 -65.65
N THR A 382 -23.04 25.59 -65.66
CA THR A 382 -21.89 25.52 -64.73
C THR A 382 -22.30 25.72 -63.27
N LYS A 383 -23.29 26.57 -62.99
CA LYS A 383 -23.90 26.70 -61.65
C LYS A 383 -24.63 25.40 -61.24
N LYS A 384 -25.32 24.74 -62.16
CA LYS A 384 -25.93 23.42 -61.95
C LYS A 384 -24.87 22.35 -61.65
N ASP A 385 -23.83 22.23 -62.47
CA ASP A 385 -22.74 21.26 -62.28
C ASP A 385 -22.00 21.47 -60.95
N HIS A 386 -21.91 22.72 -60.49
CA HIS A 386 -21.37 23.06 -59.17
C HIS A 386 -22.30 22.63 -58.03
N LEU A 387 -23.62 22.88 -58.16
CA LEU A 387 -24.62 22.43 -57.18
C LEU A 387 -24.71 20.91 -57.10
N GLU A 388 -24.68 20.19 -58.23
CA GLU A 388 -24.67 18.71 -58.25
C GLU A 388 -23.41 18.15 -57.56
N LYS A 389 -22.24 18.79 -57.74
CA LYS A 389 -21.01 18.45 -56.99
C LYS A 389 -21.14 18.72 -55.49
N GLN A 390 -21.68 19.88 -55.08
CA GLN A 390 -21.93 20.17 -53.66
C GLN A 390 -22.90 19.16 -53.04
N LEU A 391 -23.96 18.78 -53.76
CA LEU A 391 -24.98 17.83 -53.30
C LEU A 391 -24.35 16.44 -53.09
N LEU A 392 -23.54 15.96 -54.04
CA LEU A 392 -22.78 14.72 -53.92
C LEU A 392 -21.76 14.76 -52.76
N GLU A 393 -21.07 15.89 -52.56
CA GLU A 393 -20.13 16.07 -51.44
C GLU A 393 -20.85 16.04 -50.08
N MET A 394 -22.00 16.69 -49.97
CA MET A 394 -22.85 16.66 -48.77
C MET A 394 -23.45 15.27 -48.52
N GLN A 395 -23.82 14.53 -49.57
CA GLN A 395 -24.29 13.15 -49.47
C GLN A 395 -23.17 12.21 -48.98
N ASN A 396 -21.94 12.38 -49.47
CA ASN A 396 -20.77 11.64 -48.99
C ASN A 396 -20.45 11.96 -47.52
N LYS A 397 -20.54 13.23 -47.11
CA LYS A 397 -20.42 13.66 -45.71
C LYS A 397 -21.50 13.04 -44.81
N LEU A 398 -22.74 12.95 -45.29
CA LEU A 398 -23.83 12.29 -44.57
C LEU A 398 -23.54 10.80 -44.34
N CYS A 399 -23.13 10.07 -45.39
CA CYS A 399 -22.74 8.66 -45.27
C CYS A 399 -21.58 8.44 -44.28
N ALA A 400 -20.60 9.35 -44.26
CA ALA A 400 -19.48 9.30 -43.31
C ALA A 400 -19.96 9.53 -41.85
N HIS A 401 -20.85 10.49 -41.62
CA HIS A 401 -21.46 10.71 -40.30
C HIS A 401 -22.37 9.57 -39.87
N GLU A 402 -23.17 8.97 -40.76
CA GLU A 402 -23.94 7.76 -40.42
C GLU A 402 -23.05 6.59 -40.00
N SER A 403 -21.91 6.43 -40.67
CA SER A 403 -20.94 5.37 -40.37
C SER A 403 -20.31 5.60 -38.99
N SER A 404 -19.83 6.82 -38.73
CA SER A 404 -19.29 7.22 -37.43
C SER A 404 -20.33 7.15 -36.30
N TYR A 405 -21.60 7.45 -36.56
CA TYR A 405 -22.69 7.32 -35.58
C TYR A 405 -22.98 5.86 -35.22
N LYS A 406 -22.95 4.94 -36.19
CA LYS A 406 -23.07 3.49 -35.94
C LYS A 406 -21.88 2.95 -35.14
N GLU A 407 -20.68 3.47 -35.40
CA GLU A 407 -19.46 3.12 -34.67
C GLU A 407 -19.47 3.65 -33.23
N LEU A 408 -19.96 4.87 -33.00
CA LEU A 408 -20.21 5.43 -31.67
C LEU A 408 -21.30 4.66 -30.89
N LEU A 409 -22.37 4.20 -31.56
CA LEU A 409 -23.39 3.35 -30.95
C LEU A 409 -22.77 2.04 -30.44
N ALA A 410 -21.98 1.35 -31.27
CA ALA A 410 -21.30 0.13 -30.88
C ALA A 410 -20.29 0.36 -29.74
N GLN A 411 -19.57 1.50 -29.73
CA GLN A 411 -18.71 1.86 -28.60
C GLN A 411 -19.52 2.09 -27.31
N ASN A 412 -20.68 2.74 -27.41
CA ASN A 412 -21.55 3.01 -26.25
C ASN A 412 -22.18 1.72 -25.69
N GLU A 413 -22.54 0.74 -26.54
CA GLU A 413 -22.99 -0.59 -26.09
C GLU A 413 -21.87 -1.34 -25.35
N ASN A 414 -20.62 -1.28 -25.84
CA ASN A 414 -19.46 -1.86 -25.14
C ASN A 414 -19.12 -1.12 -23.83
N LEU A 415 -19.40 0.19 -23.74
CA LEU A 415 -19.26 0.94 -22.49
C LEU A 415 -20.38 0.60 -21.48
N LEU A 416 -21.58 0.26 -21.94
CA LEU A 416 -22.66 -0.23 -21.08
C LEU A 416 -22.37 -1.62 -20.52
N THR A 417 -21.90 -2.56 -21.33
CA THR A 417 -21.55 -3.91 -20.85
C THR A 417 -20.39 -3.87 -19.85
N THR A 418 -19.31 -3.16 -20.17
CA THR A 418 -18.16 -3.03 -19.25
C THR A 418 -18.50 -2.27 -17.96
N ARG A 419 -19.40 -1.27 -18.02
CA ARG A 419 -19.96 -0.62 -16.81
C ARG A 419 -20.69 -1.64 -15.93
N ASP A 420 -21.53 -2.49 -16.52
CA ASP A 420 -22.36 -3.44 -15.76
C ASP A 420 -21.51 -4.58 -15.16
N GLU A 421 -20.47 -5.03 -15.88
CA GLU A 421 -19.45 -5.93 -15.37
C GLU A 421 -18.65 -5.32 -14.20
N LEU A 422 -18.21 -4.06 -14.31
CA LEU A 422 -17.53 -3.34 -13.23
C LEU A 422 -18.44 -3.12 -12.02
N SER A 423 -19.72 -2.82 -12.25
CA SER A 423 -20.71 -2.67 -11.16
C SER A 423 -20.90 -3.98 -10.40
N LYS A 424 -20.92 -5.12 -11.11
CA LYS A 424 -21.01 -6.45 -10.49
C LYS A 424 -19.74 -6.80 -9.70
N GLN A 425 -18.55 -6.54 -10.25
CA GLN A 425 -17.28 -6.70 -9.52
C GLN A 425 -17.23 -5.83 -8.26
N HIS A 426 -17.79 -4.61 -8.30
CA HIS A 426 -17.87 -3.74 -7.13
C HIS A 426 -18.76 -4.33 -6.02
N GLU A 427 -19.89 -4.94 -6.37
CA GLU A 427 -20.82 -5.59 -5.44
C GLU A 427 -20.23 -6.88 -4.83
N GLU A 428 -19.50 -7.67 -5.63
CA GLU A 428 -18.71 -8.82 -5.17
C GLU A 428 -17.60 -8.38 -4.18
N LEU A 429 -16.85 -7.32 -4.50
CA LEU A 429 -15.84 -6.74 -3.60
C LEU A 429 -16.43 -6.18 -2.30
N LEU A 430 -17.62 -5.55 -2.36
CA LEU A 430 -18.36 -5.09 -1.18
C LEU A 430 -18.74 -6.27 -0.26
N THR A 431 -19.15 -7.39 -0.86
CA THR A 431 -19.49 -8.62 -0.15
C THR A 431 -18.28 -9.24 0.54
N ILE A 432 -17.14 -9.37 -0.18
CA ILE A 432 -15.86 -9.86 0.36
C ILE A 432 -15.34 -8.96 1.49
N LYS A 433 -15.46 -7.62 1.34
CA LYS A 433 -15.10 -6.65 2.38
C LYS A 433 -15.97 -6.82 3.63
N LYS A 434 -17.25 -7.15 3.48
CA LYS A 434 -18.15 -7.40 4.63
C LYS A 434 -17.77 -8.67 5.37
N SER A 435 -17.64 -9.81 4.68
CA SER A 435 -17.30 -11.09 5.32
C SER A 435 -15.93 -11.06 6.01
N SER A 436 -14.91 -10.47 5.37
CA SER A 436 -13.60 -10.28 5.99
C SER A 436 -13.63 -9.34 7.21
N SER A 437 -14.49 -8.32 7.22
CA SER A 437 -14.68 -7.48 8.42
C SER A 437 -15.35 -8.24 9.57
N GLU A 438 -16.30 -9.14 9.27
CA GLU A 438 -16.97 -10.01 10.25
C GLU A 438 -15.99 -11.06 10.82
N GLU A 439 -15.12 -11.63 9.98
CA GLU A 439 -14.05 -12.54 10.40
C GLU A 439 -13.00 -11.84 11.28
N ILE A 440 -12.59 -10.61 10.93
CA ILE A 440 -11.69 -9.79 11.75
C ILE A 440 -12.32 -9.48 13.12
N ILE A 441 -13.62 -9.20 13.18
CA ILE A 441 -14.32 -9.01 14.47
C ILE A 441 -14.29 -10.29 15.30
N SER A 442 -14.61 -11.45 14.72
CA SER A 442 -14.55 -12.75 15.40
C SER A 442 -13.15 -13.05 15.94
N LYS A 443 -12.10 -12.85 15.13
CA LYS A 443 -10.71 -13.12 15.54
C LYS A 443 -10.19 -12.17 16.61
N ASN A 444 -10.67 -10.92 16.65
CA ASN A 444 -10.38 -10.01 17.76
C ASN A 444 -11.10 -10.42 19.05
N GLN A 445 -12.29 -11.01 18.98
CA GLN A 445 -12.99 -11.56 20.16
C GLN A 445 -12.23 -12.77 20.74
N GLU A 446 -11.85 -13.74 19.90
CA GLU A 446 -10.99 -14.88 20.29
C GLU A 446 -9.68 -14.42 20.95
N LEU A 447 -9.04 -13.38 20.40
CA LEU A 447 -7.79 -12.82 20.91
C LEU A 447 -7.96 -12.19 22.30
N GLU A 448 -9.07 -11.50 22.57
CA GLU A 448 -9.32 -10.87 23.87
C GLU A 448 -9.69 -11.90 24.95
N GLU A 449 -10.43 -12.94 24.60
CA GLU A 449 -10.67 -14.10 25.48
C GLU A 449 -9.35 -14.79 25.85
N LEU A 450 -8.46 -15.02 24.88
CA LEU A 450 -7.14 -15.60 25.11
C LEU A 450 -6.26 -14.73 26.02
N LYS A 451 -6.26 -13.40 25.86
CA LYS A 451 -5.57 -12.48 26.79
C LYS A 451 -6.10 -12.60 28.22
N LEU A 452 -7.42 -12.66 28.38
CA LEU A 452 -8.08 -12.71 29.69
C LEU A 452 -7.76 -14.04 30.40
N LEU A 453 -7.71 -15.15 29.65
CA LEU A 453 -7.28 -16.46 30.13
C LEU A 453 -5.78 -16.50 30.49
N LEU A 454 -4.92 -15.84 29.70
CA LEU A 454 -3.49 -15.68 29.96
C LEU A 454 -3.24 -14.83 31.22
N GLN A 455 -4.01 -13.76 31.43
CA GLN A 455 -3.92 -12.93 32.63
C GLN A 455 -4.33 -13.72 33.88
N LYS A 456 -5.41 -14.52 33.79
CA LYS A 456 -5.86 -15.40 34.87
C LYS A 456 -4.80 -16.45 35.26
N THR A 457 -4.20 -17.12 34.28
CA THR A 457 -3.12 -18.10 34.54
C THR A 457 -1.81 -17.44 35.01
N GLN A 458 -1.55 -16.16 34.68
CA GLN A 458 -0.47 -15.39 35.31
C GLN A 458 -0.76 -15.05 36.77
N THR A 459 -2.00 -14.71 37.15
CA THR A 459 -2.36 -14.50 38.57
C THR A 459 -2.26 -15.79 39.37
N GLU A 460 -2.77 -16.90 38.86
CA GLU A 460 -2.69 -18.22 39.51
C GLU A 460 -1.23 -18.67 39.69
N ASN A 461 -0.35 -18.44 38.70
CA ASN A 461 1.09 -18.71 38.85
C ASN A 461 1.77 -17.85 39.92
N LYS A 462 1.36 -16.59 40.08
CA LYS A 462 1.90 -15.70 41.14
C LYS A 462 1.46 -16.16 42.53
N GLU A 463 0.22 -16.60 42.69
CA GLU A 463 -0.29 -17.19 43.94
C GLU A 463 0.39 -18.52 44.25
N LEU A 464 0.60 -19.39 43.26
CA LEU A 464 1.37 -20.63 43.40
C LEU A 464 2.83 -20.38 43.81
N GLN A 465 3.51 -19.37 43.25
CA GLN A 465 4.86 -18.99 43.68
C GLN A 465 4.88 -18.42 45.10
N LYS A 466 3.88 -17.62 45.48
CA LYS A 466 3.74 -17.13 46.85
C LYS A 466 3.53 -18.28 47.84
N SER A 467 2.63 -19.21 47.52
CA SER A 467 2.40 -20.42 48.32
C SER A 467 3.66 -21.29 48.43
N LYS A 468 4.39 -21.50 47.32
CA LYS A 468 5.66 -22.24 47.30
C LYS A 468 6.74 -21.59 48.17
N THR A 469 6.88 -20.27 48.14
CA THR A 469 7.87 -19.54 48.96
C THR A 469 7.48 -19.52 50.44
N GLU A 470 6.17 -19.43 50.75
CA GLU A 470 5.66 -19.60 52.12
C GLU A 470 5.87 -21.03 52.66
N GLN A 471 5.77 -22.05 51.80
CA GLN A 471 6.09 -23.45 52.16
C GLN A 471 7.59 -23.68 52.37
N LEU A 472 8.49 -23.16 51.52
CA LEU A 472 9.94 -23.23 51.76
C LEU A 472 10.28 -22.61 53.12
N ALA A 473 9.78 -21.41 53.41
CA ALA A 473 10.03 -20.73 54.68
C ALA A 473 9.45 -21.45 55.91
N GLN A 474 8.54 -22.43 55.74
CA GLN A 474 8.15 -23.35 56.80
C GLN A 474 9.10 -24.55 56.92
N ILE A 475 9.61 -25.09 55.81
CA ILE A 475 10.60 -26.18 55.79
C ILE A 475 11.91 -25.72 56.46
N ASP A 476 12.49 -24.60 56.03
CA ASP A 476 13.71 -24.02 56.62
C ASP A 476 13.59 -23.86 58.16
N LYS A 477 12.39 -23.50 58.62
CA LYS A 477 12.04 -23.24 60.02
C LYS A 477 11.70 -24.50 60.83
N LEU A 478 11.47 -25.63 60.15
CA LEU A 478 11.41 -26.96 60.75
C LEU A 478 12.81 -27.59 60.82
N GLU A 479 13.61 -27.47 59.76
CA GLU A 479 14.99 -27.93 59.71
C GLU A 479 15.85 -27.25 60.80
N ALA A 480 15.71 -25.93 60.98
CA ALA A 480 16.36 -25.21 62.07
C ALA A 480 15.98 -25.74 63.47
N LYS A 481 14.72 -26.13 63.66
CA LYS A 481 14.24 -26.71 64.94
C LYS A 481 14.72 -28.13 65.18
N ASP A 482 14.86 -28.94 64.14
CA ASP A 482 15.43 -30.29 64.29
C ASP A 482 16.96 -30.23 64.46
N ALA A 483 17.63 -29.22 63.90
CA ALA A 483 19.01 -28.90 64.27
C ALA A 483 19.14 -28.54 65.76
N GLU A 484 18.32 -27.60 66.28
CA GLU A 484 18.28 -27.25 67.72
C GLU A 484 18.01 -28.48 68.61
N LYS A 485 17.09 -29.38 68.23
CA LYS A 485 16.86 -30.65 68.95
C LYS A 485 18.06 -31.57 68.90
N ASN A 486 18.71 -31.72 67.74
CA ASN A 486 19.85 -32.63 67.58
C ASN A 486 21.05 -32.17 68.42
N ASP A 487 21.32 -30.86 68.49
CA ASP A 487 22.31 -30.28 69.40
C ASP A 487 21.94 -30.54 70.88
N LEU A 488 20.66 -30.40 71.24
CA LEU A 488 20.18 -30.70 72.59
C LEU A 488 20.34 -32.19 72.94
N ILE A 489 20.05 -33.09 72.00
CA ILE A 489 20.23 -34.54 72.14
C ILE A 489 21.71 -34.89 72.28
N LEU A 490 22.60 -34.32 71.45
CA LEU A 490 24.05 -34.47 71.57
C LEU A 490 24.56 -34.05 72.95
N LYS A 491 24.05 -32.92 73.46
CA LYS A 491 24.43 -32.41 74.78
C LYS A 491 23.94 -33.32 75.91
N LEU A 492 22.69 -33.78 75.87
CA LEU A 492 22.15 -34.75 76.83
C LEU A 492 22.90 -36.10 76.80
N GLN A 493 23.34 -36.56 75.62
CA GLN A 493 24.21 -37.74 75.51
C GLN A 493 25.60 -37.50 76.13
N GLN A 494 26.16 -36.30 76.00
CA GLN A 494 27.45 -35.93 76.58
C GLN A 494 27.38 -35.82 78.12
N ASP A 495 26.32 -35.20 78.64
CA ASP A 495 26.03 -35.10 80.08
C ASP A 495 25.77 -36.50 80.69
N SER A 496 25.01 -37.35 79.99
CA SER A 496 24.77 -38.74 80.41
C SER A 496 26.07 -39.54 80.51
N LYS A 497 26.98 -39.40 79.54
CA LYS A 497 28.33 -40.01 79.60
C LYS A 497 29.18 -39.47 80.77
N GLN A 498 29.06 -38.19 81.13
CA GLN A 498 29.71 -37.67 82.34
C GLN A 498 29.11 -38.25 83.63
N ILE A 499 27.78 -38.42 83.69
CA ILE A 499 27.09 -39.01 84.84
C ILE A 499 27.48 -40.49 85.00
N GLU A 500 27.54 -41.26 83.91
CA GLU A 500 28.09 -42.63 83.96
C GLU A 500 29.53 -42.67 84.49
N ALA A 501 30.40 -41.78 84.00
CA ALA A 501 31.80 -41.73 84.44
C ALA A 501 31.90 -41.40 85.95
N LYS A 502 31.13 -40.42 86.43
CA LYS A 502 31.04 -40.09 87.86
C LYS A 502 30.48 -41.23 88.69
N ASN A 503 29.44 -41.93 88.22
CA ASN A 503 28.87 -43.09 88.91
C ASN A 503 29.84 -44.28 88.97
N LYS A 504 30.61 -44.52 87.90
CA LYS A 504 31.69 -45.52 87.87
C LYS A 504 32.79 -45.19 88.88
N GLN A 505 33.22 -43.93 88.95
CA GLN A 505 34.19 -43.47 89.97
C GLN A 505 33.63 -43.65 91.39
N LEU A 506 32.43 -43.14 91.66
CA LEU A 506 31.78 -43.22 92.97
C LEU A 506 31.57 -44.68 93.43
N HIS A 507 31.35 -45.61 92.50
CA HIS A 507 31.26 -47.04 92.80
C HIS A 507 32.61 -47.66 93.19
N GLU A 508 33.72 -47.28 92.52
CA GLU A 508 35.05 -47.73 92.91
C GLU A 508 35.50 -47.08 94.24
N ASP A 509 35.16 -45.80 94.47
CA ASP A 509 35.38 -45.10 95.74
C ASP A 509 34.62 -45.81 96.88
N TYR A 510 33.33 -46.10 96.71
CA TYR A 510 32.51 -46.87 97.66
C TYR A 510 33.09 -48.26 97.93
N LYS A 511 33.55 -48.96 96.88
CA LYS A 511 34.20 -50.26 96.96
C LYS A 511 35.53 -50.20 97.71
N ASN A 512 36.28 -49.10 97.63
CA ASN A 512 37.50 -48.87 98.40
C ASN A 512 37.19 -48.55 99.87
N VAL A 513 36.23 -47.65 100.15
CA VAL A 513 35.74 -47.39 101.52
C VAL A 513 35.19 -48.66 102.18
N SER A 514 34.54 -49.55 101.41
CA SER A 514 34.07 -50.85 101.90
C SER A 514 35.22 -51.81 102.27
N LYS A 515 36.33 -51.80 101.51
CA LYS A 515 37.57 -52.52 101.90
C LYS A 515 38.18 -51.91 103.16
N GLU A 516 38.31 -50.59 103.24
CA GLU A 516 38.85 -49.92 104.43
C GLU A 516 38.01 -50.20 105.67
N LYS A 517 36.67 -50.15 105.56
CA LYS A 517 35.75 -50.56 106.61
C LYS A 517 36.00 -52.01 107.04
N LYS A 518 36.12 -52.95 106.11
CA LYS A 518 36.41 -54.36 106.43
C LYS A 518 37.75 -54.53 107.14
N ASN A 519 38.80 -53.84 106.68
CA ASN A 519 40.12 -53.85 107.31
C ASN A 519 40.07 -53.24 108.73
N LEU A 520 39.27 -52.20 108.95
CA LEU A 520 39.04 -51.59 110.27
C LEU A 520 38.19 -52.48 111.19
N GLU A 521 37.19 -53.20 110.66
CA GLU A 521 36.42 -54.20 111.41
C GLU A 521 37.29 -55.41 111.82
N GLU A 522 38.21 -55.84 110.95
CA GLU A 522 39.21 -56.87 111.25
C GLU A 522 40.21 -56.38 112.32
N ALA A 523 40.80 -55.19 112.14
CA ALA A 523 41.71 -54.60 113.12
C ALA A 523 41.02 -54.31 114.48
N PHE A 524 39.74 -53.91 114.48
CA PHE A 524 38.97 -53.75 115.71
C PHE A 524 38.63 -55.10 116.37
N GLY A 525 38.36 -56.14 115.58
CA GLY A 525 38.19 -57.51 116.07
C GLY A 525 39.47 -58.07 116.70
N GLU A 526 40.61 -57.84 116.06
CA GLU A 526 41.94 -58.23 116.56
C GLU A 526 42.33 -57.45 117.82
N ASN A 527 42.12 -56.13 117.84
CA ASN A 527 42.35 -55.30 119.02
C ASN A 527 41.42 -55.71 120.19
N LYS A 528 40.14 -55.99 119.92
CA LYS A 528 39.20 -56.54 120.90
C LYS A 528 39.63 -57.92 121.42
N SER A 529 40.18 -58.78 120.56
CA SER A 529 40.76 -60.08 120.97
C SER A 529 41.93 -59.88 121.92
N ASN A 530 42.84 -58.94 121.63
CA ASN A 530 43.96 -58.61 122.49
C ASN A 530 43.50 -58.00 123.83
N LEU A 531 42.54 -57.07 123.81
CA LEU A 531 41.97 -56.49 125.02
C LEU A 531 41.20 -57.52 125.87
N THR A 532 40.64 -58.56 125.25
CA THR A 532 40.01 -59.69 125.96
C THR A 532 41.07 -60.53 126.67
N LYS A 533 42.19 -60.88 125.99
CA LYS A 533 43.34 -61.57 126.62
C LYS A 533 43.97 -60.74 127.75
N GLU A 534 44.01 -59.42 127.60
CA GLU A 534 44.52 -58.50 128.62
C GLU A 534 43.60 -58.46 129.85
N ILE A 535 42.28 -58.45 129.64
CA ILE A 535 41.29 -58.62 130.72
C ILE A 535 41.40 -60.01 131.37
N GLU A 536 41.60 -61.08 130.60
CA GLU A 536 41.82 -62.44 131.12
C GLU A 536 43.10 -62.52 131.96
N ASN A 537 44.20 -61.91 131.51
CA ASN A 537 45.44 -61.79 132.29
C ASN A 537 45.23 -61.00 133.60
N LEU A 538 44.55 -59.84 133.54
CA LEU A 538 44.23 -59.03 134.73
C LEU A 538 43.26 -59.75 135.69
N VAL A 539 42.39 -60.62 135.18
CA VAL A 539 41.53 -61.51 135.99
C VAL A 539 42.36 -62.61 136.66
N CYS A 540 43.32 -63.20 135.96
CA CYS A 540 44.28 -64.15 136.53
C CYS A 540 45.16 -63.51 137.62
N GLU A 541 45.67 -62.29 137.39
CA GLU A 541 46.40 -61.53 138.42
C GLU A 541 45.51 -61.21 139.61
N ARG A 542 44.28 -60.71 139.39
CA ARG A 542 43.29 -60.45 140.46
C ARG A 542 43.03 -61.70 141.30
N ASP A 543 42.87 -62.85 140.69
CA ASP A 543 42.55 -64.08 141.41
C ASP A 543 43.78 -64.70 142.12
N SER A 544 44.98 -64.52 141.57
CA SER A 544 46.26 -64.78 142.28
C SER A 544 46.45 -63.86 143.51
N ILE A 545 46.10 -62.58 143.38
CA ILE A 545 46.06 -61.61 144.50
C ILE A 545 44.98 -62.01 145.54
N ARG A 546 43.86 -62.60 145.10
CA ARG A 546 42.79 -63.11 145.97
C ARG A 546 43.17 -64.39 146.72
N GLU A 547 44.01 -65.25 146.15
CA GLU A 547 44.54 -66.43 146.86
C GLU A 547 45.63 -66.06 147.86
N THR A 548 46.52 -65.13 147.51
CA THR A 548 47.52 -64.61 148.46
C THR A 548 46.87 -63.85 149.64
N LEU A 549 45.80 -63.09 149.40
CA LEU A 549 44.97 -62.47 150.47
C LEU A 549 44.11 -63.46 151.29
N LYS A 550 44.09 -64.75 150.96
CA LYS A 550 43.53 -65.82 151.81
C LYS A 550 44.59 -66.58 152.61
N SER A 551 45.86 -66.21 152.47
CA SER A 551 47.01 -66.87 153.07
C SER A 551 47.61 -66.09 154.25
N ALA A 552 46.83 -65.17 154.82
CA ALA A 552 47.13 -64.33 155.98
C ALA A 552 45.87 -64.13 156.83
#